data_AF-A0A944F705-F1
#
_entry.id   AF-A0A944F705-F1
#
_cell.length_a   1.000
_cell.length_b   1.000
_cell.length_c   1.000
_cell.angle_alpha   90.00
_cell.angle_beta   90.00
_cell.angle_gamma   90.00
#
_symmetry.space_group_name_H-M   'P 1'
#
loop_
_entity.id
_entity.type
_entity.pdbx_description
1 polymer ?
#
loop_
_entity_poly.entity_id
_entity_poly.type
_entity_poly.pdbx_seq_one_letter_code
_entity_poly.pdbx_strand_id
1 'polypeptide(L)'
;MEVISEEHLGTATGFRYWSGDLHRPEVVLRAGRRRFSAVLEERRADGTLVLSVEDLRRLDDLVDDAGGEGGARLGLAFRADEVRFARQKAAPLFTTDYAVDRSARVIEARFALDQAVGGQHLLPEPIAASVRSGTLFRRPRRVSVTRLSPYHGEFVADDSGRCLSPGMVVVIDLWLPWSGELRLHAQVTACQDAFGGGRFAFRIVNEGSVKRAAVVLAGTVEGFGFAALKAVGVPPGQVTKYLTVRTVSDPTAFQQALRVRLAGNRDFGRLAGVRDGSVVADHLDAHSVTFVCCLGDKPLGTGRLVVNGGDRALSEIETQTQGLPEKVWAGGFVEVSRLAIHPDYRGAGVIVALFREVARLAFNLDCRYLILDAIGKLVPIYERIGAKRLPIVKTHPYSKETVRVLAIDIGKQLSRIDRRLISWQYVFGPVLKHHMRTSSPRSLSRLVRGLGNIPFWIKRLLSRVA
;
A
#
# COMPACT_ATOMS: atom_id res chain seq x y z
N MET A 1 -28.26 -20.78 -35.50
CA MET A 1 -28.18 -20.37 -34.08
C MET A 1 -29.43 -20.91 -33.43
N GLU A 2 -29.38 -22.17 -33.00
CA GLU A 2 -30.53 -22.90 -32.47
C GLU A 2 -30.54 -22.74 -30.95
N VAL A 3 -31.64 -22.20 -30.42
CA VAL A 3 -31.88 -22.07 -28.98
C VAL A 3 -32.39 -23.42 -28.51
N ILE A 4 -31.56 -24.18 -27.80
CA ILE A 4 -31.98 -25.42 -27.13
C ILE A 4 -32.54 -25.04 -25.76
N SER A 5 -33.77 -25.49 -25.49
CA SER A 5 -34.56 -25.16 -24.29
C SER A 5 -34.02 -25.81 -23.01
N GLU A 6 -34.32 -25.13 -21.89
CA GLU A 6 -33.69 -25.24 -20.58
C GLU A 6 -34.40 -26.22 -19.63
N GLU A 7 -34.98 -27.32 -20.13
CA GLU A 7 -35.95 -28.09 -19.33
C GLU A 7 -35.49 -29.46 -18.79
N HIS A 8 -34.23 -29.89 -18.97
CA HIS A 8 -33.78 -31.21 -18.49
C HIS A 8 -32.38 -31.18 -17.82
N LEU A 9 -32.27 -30.52 -16.66
CA LEU A 9 -31.07 -30.66 -15.82
C LEU A 9 -31.46 -31.09 -14.40
N GLY A 10 -31.49 -32.41 -14.21
CA GLY A 10 -31.45 -33.04 -12.89
C GLY A 10 -30.15 -32.67 -12.13
N THR A 11 -30.20 -32.81 -10.82
CA THR A 11 -29.25 -32.35 -9.78
C THR A 11 -27.84 -32.96 -9.80
N ALA A 12 -27.36 -33.49 -10.93
CA ALA A 12 -26.01 -34.05 -11.09
C ALA A 12 -25.36 -33.62 -12.42
N THR A 13 -25.50 -32.35 -12.79
CA THR A 13 -24.96 -31.84 -14.04
C THR A 13 -23.53 -31.34 -13.83
N GLY A 14 -22.60 -32.28 -13.96
CA GLY A 14 -21.23 -31.95 -14.37
C GLY A 14 -21.30 -31.27 -15.74
N PHE A 15 -21.13 -29.96 -15.77
CA PHE A 15 -21.24 -29.17 -17.00
C PHE A 15 -20.01 -29.42 -17.90
N ARG A 16 -20.16 -30.26 -18.94
CA ARG A 16 -19.17 -30.50 -20.01
C ARG A 16 -19.04 -29.32 -20.99
N TYR A 17 -18.62 -28.15 -20.51
CA TYR A 17 -18.66 -26.93 -21.33
C TYR A 17 -17.53 -26.82 -22.38
N TRP A 18 -16.37 -27.46 -22.16
CA TRP A 18 -15.27 -27.46 -23.15
C TRP A 18 -15.55 -28.31 -24.41
N SER A 19 -16.67 -29.05 -24.42
CA SER A 19 -17.06 -29.91 -25.54
C SER A 19 -17.83 -29.16 -26.65
N GLY A 20 -18.38 -27.98 -26.35
CA GLY A 20 -19.35 -27.31 -27.22
C GLY A 20 -18.76 -26.35 -28.26
N ASP A 21 -17.76 -25.53 -27.90
CA ASP A 21 -17.13 -24.62 -28.87
C ASP A 21 -15.69 -24.21 -28.48
N LEU A 22 -14.77 -24.63 -29.34
CA LEU A 22 -13.49 -24.06 -29.78
C LEU A 22 -12.19 -24.11 -28.96
N HIS A 23 -12.12 -24.36 -27.66
CA HIS A 23 -10.78 -24.33 -27.01
C HIS A 23 -10.58 -25.34 -25.89
N ARG A 24 -9.97 -26.48 -26.18
CA ARG A 24 -9.38 -27.34 -25.15
C ARG A 24 -7.93 -26.89 -24.92
N PRO A 25 -7.59 -26.23 -23.79
CA PRO A 25 -6.28 -25.64 -23.64
C PRO A 25 -5.22 -26.73 -23.43
N GLU A 26 -4.15 -26.65 -24.22
CA GLU A 26 -2.99 -27.53 -24.05
C GLU A 26 -2.23 -27.19 -22.78
N VAL A 27 -1.93 -28.23 -22.01
CA VAL A 27 -1.12 -28.16 -20.80
C VAL A 27 0.15 -28.98 -20.98
N VAL A 28 1.22 -28.54 -20.33
CA VAL A 28 2.47 -29.27 -20.17
C VAL A 28 2.47 -29.87 -18.77
N LEU A 29 2.48 -31.19 -18.72
CA LEU A 29 2.63 -31.96 -17.50
C LEU A 29 4.10 -32.31 -17.26
N ARG A 30 4.50 -32.30 -15.99
CA ARG A 30 5.85 -32.62 -15.55
C ARG A 30 5.81 -33.65 -14.44
N ALA A 31 6.57 -34.72 -14.59
CA ALA A 31 6.81 -35.70 -13.53
C ALA A 31 8.28 -36.04 -13.51
N GLY A 32 8.95 -35.74 -12.39
CA GLY A 32 10.40 -35.79 -12.31
C GLY A 32 11.07 -34.94 -13.41
N ARG A 33 11.85 -35.60 -14.27
CA ARG A 33 12.55 -34.96 -15.41
C ARG A 33 11.74 -34.97 -16.71
N ARG A 34 10.65 -35.75 -16.76
CA ARG A 34 9.86 -35.98 -17.97
C ARG A 34 8.86 -34.84 -18.17
N ARG A 35 8.55 -34.56 -19.44
CA ARG A 35 7.54 -33.58 -19.85
C ARG A 35 6.67 -34.18 -20.94
N PHE A 36 5.36 -34.01 -20.81
CA PHE A 36 4.43 -34.44 -21.82
C PHE A 36 3.29 -33.43 -21.98
N SER A 37 2.64 -33.49 -23.13
CA SER A 37 1.50 -32.63 -23.45
C SER A 37 0.22 -33.37 -23.13
N ALA A 38 -0.72 -32.64 -22.54
CA ALA A 38 -2.07 -33.09 -22.27
C ALA A 38 -3.04 -31.97 -22.65
N VAL A 39 -4.32 -32.30 -22.70
CA VAL A 39 -5.38 -31.36 -23.03
C VAL A 39 -6.36 -31.31 -21.87
N LEU A 40 -6.69 -30.12 -21.38
CA LEU A 40 -7.72 -29.97 -20.34
C LEU A 40 -9.10 -30.19 -20.97
N GLU A 41 -9.75 -31.29 -20.58
CA GLU A 41 -11.07 -31.69 -21.07
C GLU A 41 -12.20 -31.14 -20.20
N GLU A 42 -12.02 -31.17 -18.88
CA GLU A 42 -13.06 -30.78 -17.93
C GLU A 42 -12.45 -30.20 -16.65
N ARG A 43 -13.17 -29.24 -16.08
CA ARG A 43 -12.95 -28.77 -14.71
C ARG A 43 -14.23 -29.02 -13.92
N ARG A 44 -14.18 -29.93 -12.95
CA ARG A 44 -15.32 -30.23 -12.07
C ARG A 44 -15.52 -29.10 -11.05
N ALA A 45 -16.70 -29.06 -10.44
CA ALA A 45 -17.10 -28.00 -9.50
C ALA A 45 -16.21 -27.92 -8.24
N ASP A 46 -15.64 -29.06 -7.83
CA ASP A 46 -14.69 -29.20 -6.73
C ASP A 46 -13.25 -28.76 -7.09
N GLY A 47 -13.03 -28.33 -8.34
CA GLY A 47 -11.73 -27.92 -8.86
C GLY A 47 -10.86 -29.07 -9.41
N THR A 48 -11.39 -30.30 -9.47
CA THR A 48 -10.71 -31.43 -10.13
C THR A 48 -10.56 -31.14 -11.62
N LEU A 49 -9.33 -31.31 -12.13
CA LEU A 49 -8.99 -31.18 -13.55
C LEU A 49 -8.94 -32.55 -14.21
N VAL A 50 -9.66 -32.70 -15.31
CA VAL A 50 -9.67 -33.90 -16.15
C VAL A 50 -8.83 -33.61 -17.40
N LEU A 51 -7.71 -34.31 -17.53
CA LEU A 51 -6.69 -34.06 -18.55
C LEU A 51 -6.56 -35.27 -19.46
N SER A 52 -6.81 -35.13 -20.77
CA SER A 52 -6.57 -36.20 -21.73
C SER A 52 -5.12 -36.23 -22.20
N VAL A 53 -4.56 -37.43 -22.33
CA VAL A 53 -3.21 -37.67 -22.85
C VAL A 53 -3.31 -38.52 -24.11
N GLU A 54 -2.83 -38.02 -25.23
CA GLU A 54 -2.96 -38.68 -26.53
C GLU A 54 -2.11 -39.96 -26.63
N ASP A 55 -0.91 -39.93 -26.06
CA ASP A 55 0.08 -41.01 -26.13
C ASP A 55 0.13 -41.79 -24.80
N LEU A 56 -0.46 -43.00 -24.82
CA LEU A 56 -0.54 -43.91 -23.67
C LEU A 56 0.82 -44.28 -23.07
N ARG A 57 1.89 -44.35 -23.88
CA ARG A 57 3.24 -44.68 -23.38
C ARG A 57 3.72 -43.67 -22.34
N ARG A 58 3.29 -42.41 -22.48
CA ARG A 58 3.63 -41.32 -21.56
C ARG A 58 2.91 -41.42 -20.21
N LEU A 59 1.78 -42.13 -20.15
CA LEU A 59 1.07 -42.41 -18.90
C LEU A 59 1.76 -43.54 -18.12
N ASP A 60 2.24 -44.58 -18.80
CA ASP A 60 3.00 -45.65 -18.16
C ASP A 60 4.31 -45.10 -17.58
N ASP A 61 4.97 -44.24 -18.35
CA ASP A 61 6.12 -43.46 -17.92
C ASP A 61 5.89 -42.59 -16.67
N LEU A 62 4.65 -42.15 -16.42
CA LEU A 62 4.26 -41.35 -15.26
C LEU A 62 4.07 -42.24 -14.01
N VAL A 63 3.49 -43.42 -14.20
CA VAL A 63 3.17 -44.38 -13.13
C VAL A 63 4.44 -45.08 -12.65
N ASP A 64 5.34 -45.44 -13.58
CA ASP A 64 6.59 -46.14 -13.27
C ASP A 64 7.55 -45.26 -12.44
N ASP A 65 7.70 -43.98 -12.80
CA ASP A 65 8.51 -43.01 -12.05
C ASP A 65 7.89 -42.67 -10.67
N ALA A 66 6.59 -42.91 -10.47
CA ALA A 66 5.89 -42.68 -9.20
C ALA A 66 6.04 -43.81 -8.18
N GLY A 67 6.59 -44.96 -8.57
CA GLY A 67 6.75 -46.12 -7.68
C GLY A 67 5.43 -46.81 -7.29
N GLY A 68 4.39 -46.66 -8.11
CA GLY A 68 3.01 -47.08 -7.78
C GLY A 68 2.09 -45.89 -7.48
N GLU A 69 0.77 -46.16 -7.34
CA GLU A 69 -0.27 -45.14 -7.15
C GLU A 69 0.10 -44.13 -6.04
N GLY A 70 0.33 -42.86 -6.41
CA GLY A 70 0.38 -41.73 -5.49
C GLY A 70 1.75 -41.18 -5.05
N GLY A 71 2.88 -41.65 -5.59
CA GLY A 71 4.22 -41.24 -5.10
C GLY A 71 4.86 -39.99 -5.75
N ALA A 72 4.74 -39.78 -7.06
CA ALA A 72 5.42 -38.69 -7.76
C ALA A 72 4.64 -37.37 -7.72
N ARG A 73 5.37 -36.25 -7.67
CA ARG A 73 4.78 -34.91 -7.76
C ARG A 73 4.43 -34.59 -9.21
N LEU A 74 3.15 -34.42 -9.52
CA LEU A 74 2.66 -33.99 -10.84
C LEU A 74 2.68 -32.47 -10.94
N GLY A 75 3.48 -31.93 -11.86
CA GLY A 75 3.54 -30.52 -12.20
C GLY A 75 2.67 -30.18 -13.41
N LEU A 76 1.97 -29.06 -13.36
CA LEU A 76 1.04 -28.56 -14.39
C LEU A 76 1.37 -27.11 -14.75
N ALA A 77 1.45 -26.85 -16.05
CA ALA A 77 1.60 -25.51 -16.63
C ALA A 77 0.83 -25.41 -17.94
N PHE A 78 0.19 -24.26 -18.22
CA PHE A 78 -0.49 -24.05 -19.50
C PHE A 78 0.52 -23.68 -20.59
N ARG A 79 0.42 -24.31 -21.76
CA ARG A 79 1.37 -24.07 -22.87
C ARG A 79 1.34 -22.61 -23.33
N ALA A 80 0.15 -22.01 -23.40
CA ALA A 80 -0.02 -20.59 -23.74
C ALA A 80 0.69 -19.63 -22.75
N ASP A 81 1.01 -20.11 -21.55
CA ASP A 81 1.69 -19.33 -20.51
C ASP A 81 3.18 -19.70 -20.39
N GLU A 82 3.71 -20.68 -21.13
CA GLU A 82 5.07 -21.22 -20.95
C GLU A 82 6.16 -20.14 -21.12
N VAL A 83 6.00 -19.25 -22.11
CA VAL A 83 6.91 -18.10 -22.30
C VAL A 83 6.87 -17.15 -21.09
N ARG A 84 5.68 -16.95 -20.49
CA ARG A 84 5.54 -16.12 -19.28
C ARG A 84 6.14 -16.83 -18.06
N PHE A 85 5.96 -18.14 -17.92
CA PHE A 85 6.61 -18.95 -16.89
C PHE A 85 8.13 -18.77 -16.94
N ALA A 86 8.72 -18.92 -18.13
CA ALA A 86 10.16 -18.75 -18.31
C ALA A 86 10.64 -17.34 -17.96
N ARG A 87 9.94 -16.30 -18.43
CA ARG A 87 10.30 -14.89 -18.15
C ARG A 87 10.15 -14.50 -16.69
N GLN A 88 9.11 -15.00 -16.01
CA GLN A 88 8.83 -14.69 -14.62
C GLN A 88 9.52 -15.65 -13.64
N LYS A 89 10.26 -16.65 -14.14
CA LYS A 89 10.83 -17.75 -13.35
C LYS A 89 9.78 -18.44 -12.47
N ALA A 90 8.53 -18.47 -12.94
CA ALA A 90 7.45 -19.13 -12.22
C ALA A 90 7.64 -20.65 -12.31
N ALA A 91 7.43 -21.34 -11.20
CA ALA A 91 7.43 -22.81 -11.19
C ALA A 91 6.06 -23.34 -11.67
N PRO A 92 5.98 -24.56 -12.21
CA PRO A 92 4.71 -25.25 -12.43
C PRO A 92 3.89 -25.32 -11.12
N LEU A 93 2.57 -25.42 -11.25
CA LEU A 93 1.73 -25.78 -10.11
C LEU A 93 1.88 -27.28 -9.88
N PHE A 94 1.99 -27.73 -8.64
CA PHE A 94 2.23 -29.14 -8.37
C PHE A 94 1.19 -29.73 -7.44
N THR A 95 0.83 -31.00 -7.67
CA THR A 95 -0.03 -31.80 -6.79
C THR A 95 0.52 -33.23 -6.65
N THR A 96 0.15 -33.88 -5.55
CA THR A 96 0.31 -35.33 -5.35
C THR A 96 -1.04 -36.04 -5.33
N ASP A 97 -2.14 -35.29 -5.38
CA ASP A 97 -3.51 -35.82 -5.41
C ASP A 97 -3.96 -35.89 -6.87
N TYR A 98 -3.66 -37.02 -7.51
CA TYR A 98 -4.11 -37.32 -8.86
C TYR A 98 -4.35 -38.82 -9.06
N ALA A 99 -5.25 -39.16 -9.98
CA ALA A 99 -5.54 -40.52 -10.43
C ALA A 99 -5.33 -40.63 -11.94
N VAL A 100 -4.93 -41.80 -12.42
CA VAL A 100 -4.72 -42.09 -13.84
C VAL A 100 -5.70 -43.17 -14.29
N ASP A 101 -6.59 -42.83 -15.22
CA ASP A 101 -7.44 -43.80 -15.91
C ASP A 101 -6.82 -44.11 -17.29
N ARG A 102 -6.15 -45.26 -17.37
CA ARG A 102 -5.52 -45.74 -18.61
C ARG A 102 -6.55 -46.06 -19.69
N SER A 103 -7.73 -46.56 -19.31
CA SER A 103 -8.76 -46.96 -20.26
C SER A 103 -9.37 -45.76 -20.97
N ALA A 104 -9.61 -44.68 -20.20
CA ALA A 104 -10.10 -43.41 -20.71
C ALA A 104 -8.99 -42.49 -21.25
N ARG A 105 -7.71 -42.82 -21.02
CA ARG A 105 -6.53 -41.98 -21.32
C ARG A 105 -6.57 -40.63 -20.62
N VAL A 106 -6.98 -40.62 -19.36
CA VAL A 106 -7.26 -39.42 -18.59
C VAL A 106 -6.46 -39.39 -17.28
N ILE A 107 -6.04 -38.19 -16.88
CA ILE A 107 -5.52 -37.89 -15.55
C ILE A 107 -6.52 -36.99 -14.84
N GLU A 108 -6.99 -37.39 -13.66
CA GLU A 108 -7.77 -36.56 -12.75
C GLU A 108 -6.85 -35.96 -11.70
N ALA A 109 -6.63 -34.64 -11.70
CA ALA A 109 -5.73 -33.96 -10.78
C ALA A 109 -6.48 -32.96 -9.90
N ARG A 110 -6.25 -33.00 -8.58
CA ARG A 110 -6.91 -32.15 -7.60
C ARG A 110 -5.97 -31.10 -7.02
N PHE A 111 -6.50 -29.89 -6.84
CA PHE A 111 -5.79 -28.75 -6.25
C PHE A 111 -6.72 -28.06 -5.24
N ALA A 112 -6.74 -28.56 -4.01
CA ALA A 112 -7.65 -28.11 -2.97
C ALA A 112 -7.39 -26.64 -2.53
N LEU A 113 -8.49 -25.90 -2.29
CA LEU A 113 -8.44 -24.50 -1.88
C LEU A 113 -7.72 -24.33 -0.53
N ASP A 114 -8.01 -25.21 0.44
CA ASP A 114 -7.57 -25.09 1.84
C ASP A 114 -6.03 -25.11 2.01
N GLN A 115 -5.31 -25.75 1.09
CA GLN A 115 -3.85 -25.77 1.08
C GLN A 115 -3.24 -24.41 0.66
N ALA A 116 -4.03 -23.51 0.06
CA ALA A 116 -3.57 -22.23 -0.48
C ALA A 116 -3.95 -21.00 0.39
N VAL A 117 -4.79 -21.16 1.40
CA VAL A 117 -5.40 -20.02 2.15
C VAL A 117 -4.63 -19.61 3.42
N GLY A 118 -3.72 -20.45 3.89
CA GLY A 118 -2.95 -20.18 5.13
C GLY A 118 -2.19 -18.85 5.09
N GLY A 119 -2.40 -18.00 6.10
CA GLY A 119 -1.67 -16.73 6.26
C GLY A 119 -2.14 -15.59 5.34
N GLN A 120 -3.33 -15.69 4.76
CA GLN A 120 -3.95 -14.59 4.02
C GLN A 120 -4.75 -13.66 4.93
N HIS A 121 -4.71 -12.36 4.64
CA HIS A 121 -5.54 -11.37 5.32
C HIS A 121 -6.86 -11.19 4.57
N LEU A 122 -7.97 -11.18 5.31
CA LEU A 122 -9.23 -10.69 4.79
C LEU A 122 -9.11 -9.19 4.52
N LEU A 123 -9.48 -8.76 3.31
CA LEU A 123 -9.54 -7.34 2.99
C LEU A 123 -10.81 -6.76 3.62
N PRO A 124 -10.73 -5.57 4.25
CA PRO A 124 -11.90 -4.95 4.91
C PRO A 124 -13.03 -4.67 3.91
N GLU A 125 -12.66 -4.36 2.66
CA GLU A 125 -13.58 -4.29 1.53
C GLU A 125 -12.95 -5.04 0.34
N PRO A 126 -13.74 -5.77 -0.46
CA PRO A 126 -13.25 -6.38 -1.69
C PRO A 126 -12.67 -5.35 -2.66
N ILE A 127 -11.48 -5.61 -3.19
CA ILE A 127 -10.84 -4.71 -4.16
C ILE A 127 -11.31 -5.11 -5.56
N ALA A 128 -11.98 -4.19 -6.25
CA ALA A 128 -12.32 -4.36 -7.66
C ALA A 128 -11.04 -4.53 -8.50
N ALA A 129 -11.04 -5.52 -9.39
CA ALA A 129 -9.90 -5.86 -10.22
C ALA A 129 -10.30 -6.41 -11.58
N SER A 130 -9.34 -6.49 -12.50
CA SER A 130 -9.46 -7.31 -13.70
C SER A 130 -8.38 -8.36 -13.82
N VAL A 131 -8.77 -9.51 -14.36
CA VAL A 131 -7.90 -10.65 -14.61
C VAL A 131 -7.71 -10.82 -16.11
N ARG A 132 -6.46 -10.98 -16.55
CA ARG A 132 -6.08 -11.24 -17.94
C ARG A 132 -5.14 -12.44 -18.01
N SER A 133 -5.34 -13.31 -18.99
CA SER A 133 -4.43 -14.43 -19.30
C SER A 133 -4.25 -14.58 -20.81
N GLY A 134 -3.18 -15.26 -21.23
CA GLY A 134 -3.04 -15.72 -22.61
C GLY A 134 -4.17 -16.69 -22.99
N THR A 135 -4.51 -17.59 -22.07
CA THR A 135 -5.63 -18.56 -22.20
C THR A 135 -7.02 -17.91 -22.19
N LEU A 136 -7.13 -16.64 -21.76
CA LEU A 136 -8.36 -15.84 -21.87
C LEU A 136 -8.43 -15.02 -23.17
N PHE A 137 -7.58 -15.30 -24.16
CA PHE A 137 -7.45 -14.48 -25.38
C PHE A 137 -7.21 -13.00 -25.07
N ARG A 138 -6.57 -12.72 -23.93
CA ARG A 138 -6.34 -11.37 -23.40
C ARG A 138 -7.61 -10.55 -23.14
N ARG A 139 -8.80 -11.16 -23.13
CA ARG A 139 -10.04 -10.49 -22.72
C ARG A 139 -10.03 -10.30 -21.21
N PRO A 140 -10.14 -9.06 -20.69
CA PRO A 140 -10.17 -8.83 -19.26
C PRO A 140 -11.48 -9.34 -18.66
N ARG A 141 -11.39 -10.01 -17.52
CA ARG A 141 -12.54 -10.43 -16.71
C ARG A 141 -12.58 -9.60 -15.44
N ARG A 142 -13.74 -9.06 -15.08
CA ARG A 142 -13.92 -8.34 -13.81
C ARG A 142 -13.97 -9.35 -12.68
N VAL A 143 -13.25 -9.04 -11.60
CA VAL A 143 -13.21 -9.86 -10.39
C VAL A 143 -13.16 -8.95 -9.17
N SER A 144 -13.41 -9.53 -7.99
CA SER A 144 -13.24 -8.86 -6.70
C SER A 144 -12.24 -9.63 -5.85
N VAL A 145 -11.10 -9.02 -5.52
CA VAL A 145 -10.09 -9.61 -4.63
C VAL A 145 -10.57 -9.47 -3.20
N THR A 146 -10.73 -10.58 -2.50
CA THR A 146 -11.32 -10.64 -1.14
C THR A 146 -10.29 -10.94 -0.07
N ARG A 147 -9.23 -11.69 -0.42
CA ARG A 147 -8.12 -11.99 0.48
C ARG A 147 -6.79 -11.74 -0.19
N LEU A 148 -5.81 -11.30 0.60
CA LEU A 148 -4.47 -11.04 0.09
C LEU A 148 -3.42 -11.29 1.18
N SER A 149 -2.29 -11.83 0.76
CA SER A 149 -1.02 -11.83 1.48
C SER A 149 0.07 -11.33 0.52
N PRO A 150 1.30 -11.13 0.99
CA PRO A 150 2.40 -10.78 0.10
C PRO A 150 2.68 -11.84 -0.96
N TYR A 151 2.23 -13.09 -0.76
CA TYR A 151 2.56 -14.22 -1.63
C TYR A 151 1.34 -14.91 -2.23
N HIS A 152 0.15 -14.71 -1.68
CA HIS A 152 -1.06 -15.42 -2.06
C HIS A 152 -2.26 -14.48 -2.02
N GLY A 153 -3.40 -14.93 -2.51
CA GLY A 153 -4.67 -14.25 -2.32
C GLY A 153 -5.81 -15.02 -2.92
N GLU A 154 -6.99 -14.39 -2.87
CA GLU A 154 -8.21 -14.93 -3.43
C GLU A 154 -9.02 -13.84 -4.12
N PHE A 155 -9.71 -14.22 -5.20
CA PHE A 155 -10.71 -13.39 -5.83
C PHE A 155 -11.97 -14.19 -6.17
N VAL A 156 -13.07 -13.46 -6.29
CA VAL A 156 -14.37 -13.96 -6.76
C VAL A 156 -14.65 -13.37 -8.13
N ALA A 157 -15.23 -14.16 -9.02
CA ALA A 157 -15.73 -13.73 -10.33
C ALA A 157 -17.24 -14.00 -10.42
N ASP A 158 -17.99 -13.08 -11.04
CA ASP A 158 -19.46 -13.17 -11.17
C ASP A 158 -19.89 -14.23 -12.20
N ASP A 159 -19.07 -14.48 -13.23
CA ASP A 159 -19.18 -15.71 -14.00
C ASP A 159 -18.48 -16.84 -13.24
N SER A 160 -18.84 -18.10 -13.47
CA SER A 160 -18.22 -19.28 -12.79
C SER A 160 -16.71 -19.43 -13.06
N GLY A 161 -16.05 -18.40 -13.60
CA GLY A 161 -14.68 -18.39 -14.09
C GLY A 161 -14.45 -19.60 -14.96
N ARG A 162 -15.40 -19.89 -15.86
CA ARG A 162 -15.43 -21.11 -16.70
C ARG A 162 -14.20 -21.24 -17.60
N CYS A 163 -13.35 -20.20 -17.68
CA CYS A 163 -12.08 -20.19 -18.41
C CYS A 163 -10.83 -20.05 -17.52
N LEU A 164 -10.98 -19.95 -16.19
CA LEU A 164 -9.87 -19.92 -15.23
C LEU A 164 -9.65 -21.32 -14.66
N SER A 165 -8.41 -21.75 -14.50
CA SER A 165 -8.08 -23.07 -13.98
C SER A 165 -6.76 -23.06 -13.20
N PRO A 166 -6.61 -23.93 -12.18
CA PRO A 166 -5.36 -24.13 -11.48
C PRO A 166 -4.20 -24.33 -12.47
N GLY A 167 -3.10 -23.61 -12.26
CA GLY A 167 -1.91 -23.64 -13.11
C GLY A 167 -1.81 -22.48 -14.09
N MET A 168 -2.89 -21.75 -14.38
CA MET A 168 -2.89 -20.61 -15.30
C MET A 168 -2.12 -19.41 -14.75
N VAL A 169 -1.33 -18.74 -15.59
CA VAL A 169 -0.62 -17.50 -15.22
C VAL A 169 -1.47 -16.30 -15.60
N VAL A 170 -1.90 -15.58 -14.58
CA VAL A 170 -2.77 -14.42 -14.71
C VAL A 170 -2.04 -13.12 -14.38
N VAL A 171 -2.53 -12.05 -15.00
CA VAL A 171 -2.24 -10.68 -14.61
C VAL A 171 -3.49 -10.14 -13.95
N ILE A 172 -3.36 -9.71 -12.70
CA ILE A 172 -4.44 -9.12 -11.90
C ILE A 172 -4.16 -7.62 -11.78
N ASP A 173 -4.99 -6.80 -12.41
CA ASP A 173 -4.94 -5.35 -12.33
C ASP A 173 -5.92 -4.87 -11.25
N LEU A 174 -5.40 -4.45 -10.10
CA LEU A 174 -6.15 -3.95 -8.96
C LEU A 174 -6.42 -2.45 -9.11
N TRP A 175 -7.61 -1.99 -8.75
CA TRP A 175 -7.93 -0.56 -8.70
C TRP A 175 -8.13 -0.10 -7.27
N LEU A 176 -7.25 0.82 -6.84
CA LEU A 176 -7.31 1.43 -5.52
C LEU A 176 -7.41 2.95 -5.67
N PRO A 177 -8.37 3.62 -5.00
CA PRO A 177 -8.54 5.08 -5.12
C PRO A 177 -7.27 5.88 -4.84
N TRP A 178 -6.41 5.37 -3.95
CA TRP A 178 -5.23 6.08 -3.45
C TRP A 178 -3.91 5.71 -4.13
N SER A 179 -3.82 4.55 -4.80
CA SER A 179 -2.58 4.14 -5.51
C SER A 179 -2.74 4.03 -7.02
N GLY A 180 -3.95 4.14 -7.54
CA GLY A 180 -4.26 3.93 -8.95
C GLY A 180 -4.30 2.43 -9.30
N GLU A 181 -3.90 2.11 -10.53
CA GLU A 181 -3.81 0.73 -11.02
C GLU A 181 -2.53 0.06 -10.49
N LEU A 182 -2.67 -1.08 -9.79
CA LEU A 182 -1.56 -1.93 -9.40
C LEU A 182 -1.65 -3.29 -10.07
N ARG A 183 -0.58 -3.68 -10.75
CA ARG A 183 -0.51 -4.95 -11.47
C ARG A 183 0.18 -6.03 -10.66
N LEU A 184 -0.49 -7.15 -10.43
CA LEU A 184 0.07 -8.37 -9.85
C LEU A 184 0.19 -9.45 -10.93
N HIS A 185 1.33 -10.14 -10.95
CA HIS A 185 1.50 -11.37 -11.71
C HIS A 185 1.30 -12.53 -10.76
N ALA A 186 0.35 -13.39 -11.07
CA ALA A 186 -0.04 -14.49 -10.22
C ALA A 186 -0.26 -15.77 -11.05
N GLN A 187 -0.35 -16.89 -10.35
CA GLN A 187 -0.77 -18.17 -10.89
C GLN A 187 -1.96 -18.66 -10.08
N VAL A 188 -3.03 -19.06 -10.75
CA VAL A 188 -4.21 -19.65 -10.10
C VAL A 188 -3.78 -20.98 -9.48
N THR A 189 -4.06 -21.18 -8.20
CA THR A 189 -3.65 -22.38 -7.45
C THR A 189 -4.81 -23.31 -7.15
N ALA A 190 -6.03 -22.77 -7.02
CA ALA A 190 -7.24 -23.55 -6.78
C ALA A 190 -8.46 -22.77 -7.32
N CYS A 191 -9.55 -23.50 -7.56
CA CYS A 191 -10.84 -22.94 -7.94
C CYS A 191 -11.97 -23.73 -7.26
N GLN A 192 -13.05 -23.04 -6.92
CA GLN A 192 -14.25 -23.64 -6.38
C GLN A 192 -15.45 -22.90 -6.95
N ASP A 193 -16.42 -23.64 -7.50
CA ASP A 193 -17.68 -23.03 -7.92
C ASP A 193 -18.53 -22.73 -6.67
N ALA A 194 -19.12 -21.52 -6.62
CA ALA A 194 -19.96 -21.05 -5.54
C ALA A 194 -21.30 -20.55 -6.09
N PHE A 195 -22.31 -20.46 -5.23
CA PHE A 195 -23.60 -19.92 -5.62
C PHE A 195 -23.43 -18.43 -6.02
N GLY A 196 -23.65 -18.12 -7.30
CA GLY A 196 -23.49 -16.77 -7.84
C GLY A 196 -22.09 -16.40 -8.36
N GLY A 197 -21.15 -17.35 -8.49
CA GLY A 197 -19.83 -17.06 -9.06
C GLY A 197 -18.77 -18.14 -8.85
N GLY A 198 -17.53 -17.88 -9.29
CA GLY A 198 -16.38 -18.75 -9.00
C GLY A 198 -15.42 -18.11 -7.99
N ARG A 199 -14.93 -18.88 -7.01
CA ARG A 199 -13.86 -18.46 -6.08
C ARG A 199 -12.53 -19.06 -6.54
N PHE A 200 -11.50 -18.23 -6.58
CA PHE A 200 -10.18 -18.60 -7.09
C PHE A 200 -9.10 -18.22 -6.08
N ALA A 201 -8.25 -19.17 -5.73
CA ALA A 201 -7.02 -18.89 -5.01
C ALA A 201 -5.87 -18.68 -6.00
N PHE A 202 -4.92 -17.82 -5.64
CA PHE A 202 -3.74 -17.57 -6.45
C PHE A 202 -2.48 -17.42 -5.60
N ARG A 203 -1.33 -17.74 -6.21
CA ARG A 203 0.00 -17.40 -5.70
C ARG A 203 0.67 -16.34 -6.57
N ILE A 204 1.41 -15.44 -5.95
CA ILE A 204 2.16 -14.38 -6.61
C ILE A 204 3.49 -14.94 -7.10
N VAL A 205 3.81 -14.70 -8.37
CA VAL A 205 4.92 -15.42 -9.04
C VAL A 205 6.21 -14.61 -9.17
N ASN A 206 6.22 -13.32 -8.81
CA ASN A 206 7.43 -12.51 -8.88
C ASN A 206 7.56 -11.51 -7.72
N GLU A 207 8.80 -11.14 -7.41
CA GLU A 207 9.16 -10.22 -6.31
C GLU A 207 8.53 -8.83 -6.47
N GLY A 208 8.41 -8.33 -7.69
CA GLY A 208 7.78 -7.03 -7.96
C GLY A 208 6.30 -7.00 -7.57
N SER A 209 5.59 -8.11 -7.76
CA SER A 209 4.18 -8.26 -7.38
C SER A 209 4.04 -8.53 -5.89
N VAL A 210 4.99 -9.23 -5.26
CA VAL A 210 5.07 -9.38 -3.79
C VAL A 210 5.16 -8.00 -3.13
N LYS A 211 6.07 -7.15 -3.63
CA LYS A 211 6.22 -5.75 -3.18
C LYS A 211 4.92 -4.96 -3.31
N ARG A 212 4.22 -5.07 -4.45
CA ARG A 212 2.94 -4.38 -4.68
C ARG A 212 1.82 -4.90 -3.78
N ALA A 213 1.69 -6.21 -3.62
CA ALA A 213 0.70 -6.79 -2.71
C ALA A 213 0.95 -6.35 -1.26
N ALA A 214 2.20 -6.31 -0.81
CA ALA A 214 2.57 -5.79 0.50
C ALA A 214 2.22 -4.31 0.67
N VAL A 215 2.38 -3.49 -0.39
CA VAL A 215 1.93 -2.07 -0.39
C VAL A 215 0.41 -1.99 -0.22
N VAL A 216 -0.37 -2.83 -0.92
CA VAL A 216 -1.83 -2.89 -0.76
C VAL A 216 -2.19 -3.19 0.68
N LEU A 217 -1.63 -4.25 1.26
CA LEU A 217 -1.87 -4.66 2.64
C LEU A 217 -1.52 -3.55 3.64
N ALA A 218 -0.38 -2.88 3.43
CA ALA A 218 0.02 -1.75 4.26
C ALA A 218 -0.98 -0.60 4.23
N GLY A 219 -1.69 -0.37 3.12
CA GLY A 219 -2.74 0.63 3.00
C GLY A 219 -4.15 0.18 3.42
N THR A 220 -4.44 -1.12 3.48
CA THR A 220 -5.81 -1.62 3.69
C THR A 220 -6.01 -2.45 4.96
N VAL A 221 -5.07 -3.33 5.33
CA VAL A 221 -5.28 -4.33 6.40
C VAL A 221 -4.75 -3.88 7.76
N GLU A 222 -5.60 -3.70 8.76
CA GLU A 222 -5.19 -3.35 10.12
C GLU A 222 -4.12 -4.34 10.67
N GLY A 223 -3.13 -3.82 11.41
CA GLY A 223 -1.99 -4.61 11.90
C GLY A 223 -0.88 -4.86 10.86
N PHE A 224 -1.12 -4.66 9.56
CA PHE A 224 -0.06 -4.74 8.54
C PHE A 224 0.70 -3.40 8.43
N GLY A 225 1.72 -3.22 9.28
CA GLY A 225 2.54 -2.01 9.37
C GLY A 225 3.93 -2.08 8.69
N PHE A 226 4.81 -1.13 9.00
CA PHE A 226 6.17 -1.09 8.44
C PHE A 226 7.06 -2.24 8.89
N ALA A 227 6.81 -2.81 10.07
CA ALA A 227 7.49 -4.02 10.51
C ALA A 227 7.14 -5.21 9.59
N ALA A 228 5.86 -5.38 9.26
CA ALA A 228 5.40 -6.43 8.34
C ALA A 228 5.98 -6.24 6.93
N LEU A 229 6.01 -4.99 6.42
CA LEU A 229 6.68 -4.68 5.14
C LEU A 229 8.15 -5.13 5.12
N LYS A 230 8.91 -4.81 6.18
CA LYS A 230 10.31 -5.21 6.30
C LYS A 230 10.47 -6.73 6.36
N ALA A 231 9.60 -7.42 7.08
CA ALA A 231 9.62 -8.88 7.18
C ALA A 231 9.45 -9.57 5.81
N VAL A 232 8.79 -8.92 4.85
CA VAL A 232 8.68 -9.40 3.46
C VAL A 232 9.66 -8.73 2.49
N GLY A 233 10.73 -8.10 3.01
CA GLY A 233 11.79 -7.51 2.19
C GLY A 233 11.41 -6.21 1.47
N VAL A 234 10.33 -5.56 1.88
CA VAL A 234 9.85 -4.30 1.29
C VAL A 234 10.30 -3.13 2.17
N PRO A 235 11.21 -2.26 1.69
CA PRO A 235 11.62 -1.10 2.47
C PRO A 235 10.45 -0.12 2.59
N PRO A 236 10.16 0.42 3.80
CA PRO A 236 9.06 1.38 3.99
C PRO A 236 9.15 2.63 3.10
N GLY A 237 10.35 2.98 2.63
CA GLY A 237 10.54 4.04 1.64
C GLY A 237 9.73 3.85 0.34
N GLN A 238 9.36 2.62 -0.03
CA GLN A 238 8.58 2.36 -1.24
C GLN A 238 7.11 2.78 -1.12
N VAL A 239 6.56 2.83 0.10
CA VAL A 239 5.16 3.25 0.29
C VAL A 239 5.02 4.77 0.39
N THR A 240 6.11 5.52 0.56
CA THR A 240 6.05 6.96 0.85
C THR A 240 5.45 7.78 -0.30
N LYS A 241 5.57 7.28 -1.54
CA LYS A 241 4.98 7.91 -2.73
C LYS A 241 3.45 7.81 -2.78
N TYR A 242 2.85 6.93 -1.98
CA TYR A 242 1.41 6.75 -1.86
C TYR A 242 0.83 7.45 -0.62
N LEU A 243 1.68 8.13 0.16
CA LEU A 243 1.21 8.90 1.29
C LEU A 243 0.44 10.12 0.80
N THR A 244 -0.74 10.31 1.34
CA THR A 244 -1.54 11.51 1.15
C THR A 244 -1.58 12.27 2.47
N VAL A 245 -1.65 13.60 2.40
CA VAL A 245 -1.93 14.42 3.57
C VAL A 245 -3.17 15.22 3.25
N ARG A 246 -4.17 15.12 4.12
CA ARG A 246 -5.45 15.83 3.99
C ARG A 246 -5.69 16.70 5.20
N THR A 247 -6.21 17.90 4.96
CA THR A 247 -6.77 18.74 6.01
C THR A 247 -8.03 18.08 6.56
N VAL A 248 -8.19 18.13 7.88
CA VAL A 248 -9.39 17.62 8.56
C VAL A 248 -10.53 18.60 8.32
N SER A 249 -11.61 18.11 7.70
CA SER A 249 -12.81 18.90 7.38
C SER A 249 -14.09 18.37 8.02
N ASP A 250 -14.04 17.19 8.62
CA ASP A 250 -15.20 16.48 9.15
C ASP A 250 -14.89 15.76 10.48
N PRO A 251 -15.92 15.42 11.27
CA PRO A 251 -15.73 14.75 12.56
C PRO A 251 -15.00 13.41 12.47
N THR A 252 -15.20 12.63 11.39
CA THR A 252 -14.57 11.32 11.22
C THR A 252 -13.06 11.47 11.05
N ALA A 253 -12.62 12.40 10.19
CA ALA A 253 -11.21 12.73 10.00
C ALA A 253 -10.59 13.31 11.29
N PHE A 254 -11.34 14.09 12.07
CA PHE A 254 -10.85 14.60 13.35
C PHE A 254 -10.64 13.45 14.36
N GLN A 255 -11.57 12.49 14.43
CA GLN A 255 -11.40 11.29 15.26
C GLN A 255 -10.21 10.43 14.81
N GLN A 256 -9.88 10.39 13.52
CA GLN A 256 -8.65 9.75 13.07
C GLN A 256 -7.40 10.47 13.57
N ALA A 257 -7.38 11.81 13.53
CA ALA A 257 -6.28 12.60 14.08
C ALA A 257 -6.08 12.32 15.57
N LEU A 258 -7.16 12.36 16.37
CA LEU A 258 -7.12 12.08 17.80
C LEU A 258 -6.62 10.66 18.11
N ARG A 259 -7.08 9.65 17.35
CA ARG A 259 -6.58 8.27 17.48
C ARG A 259 -5.06 8.17 17.26
N VAL A 260 -4.53 8.85 16.24
CA VAL A 260 -3.08 8.86 15.98
C VAL A 260 -2.31 9.61 17.08
N ARG A 261 -2.84 10.74 17.58
CA ARG A 261 -2.25 11.49 18.71
C ARG A 261 -2.16 10.62 19.96
N LEU A 262 -3.23 9.89 20.28
CA LEU A 262 -3.28 8.98 21.42
C LEU A 262 -2.32 7.80 21.26
N ALA A 263 -2.30 7.15 20.09
CA ALA A 263 -1.36 6.06 19.78
C ALA A 263 0.10 6.52 19.92
N GLY A 264 0.43 7.71 19.42
CA GLY A 264 1.77 8.29 19.57
C GLY A 264 2.16 8.57 21.02
N ASN A 265 1.24 9.07 21.86
CA ASN A 265 1.49 9.29 23.28
C ASN A 265 1.69 7.97 24.04
N ARG A 266 0.85 6.97 23.76
CA ARG A 266 0.93 5.63 24.36
C ARG A 266 2.28 4.96 24.15
N ASP A 267 2.82 5.05 22.93
CA ASP A 267 4.13 4.49 22.65
C ASP A 267 5.26 5.15 23.45
N PHE A 268 5.15 6.45 23.74
CA PHE A 268 6.08 7.12 24.65
C PHE A 268 5.82 6.84 26.15
N GLY A 269 5.01 5.84 26.48
CA GLY A 269 4.66 5.47 27.85
C GLY A 269 3.69 6.45 28.53
N ARG A 270 3.04 7.32 27.76
CA ARG A 270 2.09 8.33 28.27
C ARG A 270 0.67 7.84 28.01
N LEU A 271 -0.27 8.11 28.91
CA LEU A 271 -1.69 7.77 28.69
C LEU A 271 -1.95 6.28 28.38
N ALA A 272 -1.14 5.36 28.93
CA ALA A 272 -1.19 3.92 28.61
C ALA A 272 -2.60 3.29 28.78
N GLY A 273 -3.36 3.72 29.80
CA GLY A 273 -4.72 3.24 30.06
C GLY A 273 -5.85 3.94 29.29
N VAL A 274 -5.59 5.09 28.65
CA VAL A 274 -6.65 5.94 28.10
C VAL A 274 -7.10 5.42 26.74
N ARG A 275 -8.33 4.93 26.61
CA ARG A 275 -8.88 4.43 25.33
C ARG A 275 -9.51 5.52 24.48
N ASP A 276 -10.07 6.55 25.12
CA ASP A 276 -10.75 7.63 24.42
C ASP A 276 -9.75 8.66 23.86
N GLY A 277 -9.81 8.89 22.55
CA GLY A 277 -8.99 9.89 21.86
C GLY A 277 -9.35 11.34 22.21
N SER A 278 -10.54 11.61 22.77
CA SER A 278 -10.95 12.97 23.13
C SER A 278 -10.03 13.62 24.18
N VAL A 279 -9.36 12.82 25.02
CA VAL A 279 -8.44 13.27 26.07
C VAL A 279 -7.21 14.01 25.52
N VAL A 280 -6.86 13.78 24.26
CA VAL A 280 -5.76 14.47 23.56
C VAL A 280 -6.22 15.61 22.66
N ALA A 281 -7.51 15.98 22.73
CA ALA A 281 -8.05 17.21 22.17
C ALA A 281 -7.85 18.37 23.17
N ASP A 282 -7.76 19.59 22.66
CA ASP A 282 -7.70 20.80 23.48
C ASP A 282 -8.39 21.99 22.80
N HIS A 283 -8.51 23.11 23.51
CA HIS A 283 -9.20 24.30 23.02
C HIS A 283 -8.58 24.91 21.75
N LEU A 284 -7.28 24.69 21.50
CA LEU A 284 -6.62 25.22 20.30
C LEU A 284 -6.98 24.43 19.04
N ASP A 285 -7.59 23.24 19.16
CA ASP A 285 -8.07 22.50 17.99
C ASP A 285 -9.10 23.32 17.20
N ALA A 286 -9.93 24.14 17.86
CA ALA A 286 -10.90 25.04 17.23
C ALA A 286 -10.27 26.23 16.48
N HIS A 287 -9.01 26.56 16.77
CA HIS A 287 -8.28 27.70 16.21
C HIS A 287 -7.10 27.26 15.33
N SER A 288 -7.20 26.06 14.76
CA SER A 288 -6.09 25.41 14.08
C SER A 288 -6.50 24.70 12.81
N VAL A 289 -5.52 24.52 11.93
CA VAL A 289 -5.62 23.60 10.81
C VAL A 289 -5.01 22.28 11.23
N THR A 290 -5.86 21.28 11.49
CA THR A 290 -5.42 19.89 11.72
C THR A 290 -5.35 19.14 10.39
N PHE A 291 -4.35 18.29 10.24
CA PHE A 291 -4.19 17.44 9.07
C PHE A 291 -3.77 16.02 9.46
N VAL A 292 -4.10 15.07 8.60
CA VAL A 292 -3.81 13.64 8.78
C VAL A 292 -3.04 13.15 7.55
N CYS A 293 -1.93 12.47 7.80
CA CYS A 293 -1.20 11.72 6.79
C CYS A 293 -1.77 10.29 6.73
N CYS A 294 -2.19 9.87 5.55
CA CYS A 294 -2.77 8.54 5.34
C CYS A 294 -1.96 7.72 4.32
N LEU A 295 -2.08 6.40 4.42
CA LEU A 295 -1.76 5.46 3.35
C LEU A 295 -3.05 4.70 3.03
N GLY A 296 -3.65 5.01 1.88
CA GLY A 296 -5.07 4.71 1.68
C GLY A 296 -5.92 5.40 2.74
N ASP A 297 -6.82 4.65 3.37
CA ASP A 297 -7.71 5.18 4.41
C ASP A 297 -7.13 5.08 5.82
N LYS A 298 -5.95 4.46 5.97
CA LYS A 298 -5.29 4.30 7.26
C LYS A 298 -4.58 5.59 7.69
N PRO A 299 -4.90 6.15 8.85
CA PRO A 299 -4.21 7.31 9.38
C PRO A 299 -2.87 6.89 10.00
N LEU A 300 -1.77 7.36 9.41
CA LEU A 300 -0.41 7.03 9.83
C LEU A 300 0.23 8.11 10.68
N GLY A 301 -0.19 9.36 10.47
CA GLY A 301 0.38 10.53 11.12
C GLY A 301 -0.63 11.67 11.19
N THR A 302 -0.38 12.63 12.06
CA THR A 302 -1.18 13.84 12.18
C THR A 302 -0.31 15.00 12.60
N GLY A 303 -0.74 16.20 12.28
CA GLY A 303 -0.17 17.44 12.78
C GLY A 303 -1.24 18.51 12.90
N ARG A 304 -0.92 19.53 13.68
CA ARG A 304 -1.74 20.72 13.87
C ARG A 304 -0.90 21.95 13.61
N LEU A 305 -1.52 22.93 12.97
CA LEU A 305 -0.93 24.23 12.72
C LEU A 305 -1.88 25.29 13.28
N VAL A 306 -1.48 25.91 14.39
CA VAL A 306 -2.26 26.95 15.05
C VAL A 306 -1.97 28.29 14.36
N VAL A 307 -3.04 28.94 13.88
CA VAL A 307 -2.96 30.22 13.20
C VAL A 307 -3.39 31.28 14.20
N ASN A 308 -2.43 31.89 14.88
CA ASN A 308 -2.72 32.86 15.94
C ASN A 308 -3.20 34.22 15.41
N GLY A 309 -2.88 34.59 14.17
CA GLY A 309 -3.30 35.87 13.59
C GLY A 309 -2.81 37.11 14.35
N GLY A 310 -1.76 36.99 15.17
CA GLY A 310 -1.30 38.04 16.08
C GLY A 310 -1.92 38.00 17.48
N ASP A 311 -2.90 37.13 17.73
CA ASP A 311 -3.46 36.90 19.05
C ASP A 311 -2.52 36.05 19.92
N ARG A 312 -1.97 36.66 20.96
CA ARG A 312 -1.08 36.01 21.92
C ARG A 312 -1.75 34.89 22.71
N ALA A 313 -3.05 34.97 22.95
CA ALA A 313 -3.81 33.95 23.68
C ALA A 313 -3.90 32.63 22.89
N LEU A 314 -3.75 32.68 21.57
CA LEU A 314 -3.80 31.50 20.69
C LEU A 314 -2.44 30.80 20.52
N SER A 315 -1.38 31.21 21.23
CA SER A 315 -0.12 30.46 21.27
C SER A 315 0.02 29.67 22.57
N GLU A 316 0.16 28.34 22.44
CA GLU A 316 0.38 27.45 23.59
C GLU A 316 1.71 27.80 24.27
N ILE A 317 2.73 28.14 23.49
CA ILE A 317 4.05 28.50 24.03
C ILE A 317 3.99 29.86 24.75
N GLU A 318 3.30 30.85 24.18
CA GLU A 318 3.14 32.16 24.83
C GLU A 318 2.43 32.02 26.18
N THR A 319 1.33 31.27 26.23
CA THR A 319 0.50 31.10 27.43
C THR A 319 1.13 30.25 28.52
N GLN A 320 2.04 29.32 28.17
CA GLN A 320 2.66 28.39 29.13
C GLN A 320 4.08 28.79 29.55
N THR A 321 4.65 29.86 28.98
CA THR A 321 6.05 30.24 29.22
C THR A 321 6.20 31.74 29.42
N GLN A 322 7.44 32.25 29.44
CA GLN A 322 7.73 33.69 29.55
C GLN A 322 7.49 34.47 28.24
N GLY A 323 6.86 33.85 27.25
CA GLY A 323 6.57 34.44 25.95
C GLY A 323 7.63 34.18 24.88
N LEU A 324 7.22 34.32 23.63
CA LEU A 324 8.09 34.23 22.46
C LEU A 324 8.83 35.56 22.23
N PRO A 325 10.05 35.54 21.64
CA PRO A 325 10.77 36.77 21.33
C PRO A 325 9.97 37.70 20.40
N GLU A 326 9.96 39.00 20.67
CA GLU A 326 9.20 40.00 19.87
C GLU A 326 9.50 39.94 18.35
N LYS A 327 10.74 39.62 17.97
CA LYS A 327 11.09 39.44 16.54
C LYS A 327 10.33 38.31 15.84
N VAL A 328 9.84 37.32 16.58
CA VAL A 328 9.02 36.22 16.07
C VAL A 328 7.60 36.73 15.83
N TRP A 329 7.03 37.44 16.80
CA TRP A 329 5.73 38.10 16.69
C TRP A 329 5.70 39.10 15.52
N ALA A 330 6.67 40.01 15.47
CA ALA A 330 6.78 41.01 14.40
C ALA A 330 6.95 40.40 12.99
N GLY A 331 7.52 39.19 12.89
CA GLY A 331 7.70 38.50 11.61
C GLY A 331 6.53 37.60 11.21
N GLY A 332 5.56 37.37 12.09
CA GLY A 332 4.49 36.41 11.89
C GLY A 332 4.97 34.96 11.97
N PHE A 333 4.18 34.11 12.62
CA PHE A 333 4.49 32.69 12.76
C PHE A 333 3.24 31.84 12.84
N VAL A 334 3.45 30.55 12.61
CA VAL A 334 2.47 29.50 12.91
C VAL A 334 3.09 28.53 13.90
N GLU A 335 2.26 28.03 14.82
CA GLU A 335 2.70 27.05 15.82
C GLU A 335 2.37 25.64 15.34
N VAL A 336 3.41 24.85 15.09
CA VAL A 336 3.31 23.45 14.70
C VAL A 336 3.26 22.62 15.97
N SER A 337 2.11 22.01 16.24
CA SER A 337 1.85 21.25 17.46
C SER A 337 1.18 19.93 17.14
N ARG A 338 1.07 19.07 18.17
CA ARG A 338 0.40 17.76 18.11
C ARG A 338 0.84 16.88 16.93
N LEU A 339 2.11 17.00 16.52
CA LEU A 339 2.72 16.08 15.55
C LEU A 339 2.84 14.70 16.18
N ALA A 340 2.14 13.72 15.61
CA ALA A 340 2.18 12.33 16.05
C ALA A 340 2.26 11.39 14.84
N ILE A 341 2.95 10.27 15.02
CA ILE A 341 3.06 9.19 14.04
C ILE A 341 2.66 7.91 14.76
N HIS A 342 1.80 7.13 14.12
CA HIS A 342 1.37 5.84 14.62
C HIS A 342 2.60 4.91 14.76
N PRO A 343 2.75 4.20 15.90
CA PRO A 343 3.95 3.40 16.21
C PRO A 343 4.38 2.45 15.09
N ASP A 344 3.41 1.75 14.49
CA ASP A 344 3.64 0.77 13.42
C ASP A 344 4.16 1.37 12.10
N TYR A 345 4.13 2.70 11.96
CA TYR A 345 4.45 3.42 10.73
C TYR A 345 5.56 4.46 10.92
N ARG A 346 6.37 4.29 11.96
CA ARG A 346 7.53 5.15 12.23
C ARG A 346 8.55 5.06 11.11
N GLY A 347 8.79 6.18 10.44
CA GLY A 347 9.79 6.31 9.39
C GLY A 347 9.86 7.73 8.84
N ALA A 348 10.98 8.02 8.16
CA ALA A 348 11.23 9.36 7.62
C ALA A 348 10.16 9.83 6.62
N GLY A 349 9.50 8.90 5.91
CA GLY A 349 8.47 9.25 4.93
C GLY A 349 7.28 10.01 5.50
N VAL A 350 6.71 9.54 6.61
CA VAL A 350 5.50 10.13 7.22
C VAL A 350 5.80 11.52 7.77
N ILE A 351 6.91 11.69 8.49
CA ILE A 351 7.29 13.00 9.01
C ILE A 351 7.57 14.01 7.89
N VAL A 352 8.22 13.57 6.80
CA VAL A 352 8.47 14.43 5.63
C VAL A 352 7.17 14.84 4.96
N ALA A 353 6.20 13.94 4.83
CA ALA A 353 4.88 14.25 4.29
C ALA A 353 4.15 15.29 5.15
N LEU A 354 4.14 15.12 6.48
CA LEU A 354 3.56 16.09 7.41
C LEU A 354 4.26 17.46 7.33
N PHE A 355 5.60 17.51 7.28
CA PHE A 355 6.32 18.77 7.17
C PHE A 355 6.14 19.48 5.82
N ARG A 356 5.93 18.72 4.73
CA ARG A 356 5.53 19.31 3.44
C ARG A 356 4.21 20.05 3.57
N GLU A 357 3.24 19.46 4.26
CA GLU A 357 1.94 20.09 4.48
C GLU A 357 2.04 21.31 5.38
N VAL A 358 2.82 21.23 6.48
CA VAL A 358 3.14 22.39 7.34
C VAL A 358 3.70 23.54 6.52
N ALA A 359 4.70 23.27 5.66
CA ALA A 359 5.29 24.31 4.83
C ALA A 359 4.32 24.86 3.78
N ARG A 360 3.49 24.01 3.18
CA ARG A 360 2.47 24.44 2.21
C ARG A 360 1.53 25.46 2.85
N LEU A 361 1.03 25.14 4.04
CA LEU A 361 0.15 26.02 4.82
C LEU A 361 0.88 27.30 5.26
N ALA A 362 2.09 27.17 5.81
CA ALA A 362 2.86 28.34 6.26
C ALA A 362 3.20 29.31 5.12
N PHE A 363 3.53 28.81 3.94
CA PHE A 363 3.77 29.65 2.76
C PHE A 363 2.50 30.34 2.29
N ASN A 364 1.36 29.64 2.31
CA ASN A 364 0.07 30.25 1.95
C ASN A 364 -0.38 31.33 2.95
N LEU A 365 0.05 31.22 4.21
CA LEU A 365 -0.22 32.20 5.28
C LEU A 365 0.83 33.32 5.35
N ASP A 366 1.76 33.41 4.38
CA ASP A 366 2.86 34.40 4.36
C ASP A 366 3.68 34.43 5.69
N CYS A 367 3.74 33.32 6.43
CA CYS A 367 4.40 33.27 7.73
C CYS A 367 5.93 33.14 7.58
N ARG A 368 6.68 33.88 8.40
CA ARG A 368 8.15 33.83 8.38
C ARG A 368 8.71 32.69 9.23
N TYR A 369 8.08 32.42 10.37
CA TYR A 369 8.58 31.43 11.32
C TYR A 369 7.63 30.24 11.45
N LEU A 370 8.22 29.05 11.58
CA LEU A 370 7.55 27.90 12.20
C LEU A 370 8.05 27.81 13.63
N ILE A 371 7.13 27.85 14.58
CA ILE A 371 7.43 27.62 16.00
C ILE A 371 6.94 26.22 16.36
N LEU A 372 7.76 25.45 17.04
CA LEU A 372 7.41 24.11 17.48
C LEU A 372 8.12 23.80 18.79
N ASP A 373 7.63 22.81 19.51
CA ASP A 373 8.25 22.33 20.73
C ASP A 373 8.56 20.83 20.60
N ALA A 374 9.62 20.40 21.28
CA ALA A 374 10.11 19.04 21.15
C ALA A 374 10.79 18.55 22.41
N ILE A 375 10.50 17.32 22.80
CA ILE A 375 11.31 16.58 23.78
C ILE A 375 12.74 16.40 23.26
N GLY A 376 13.70 16.31 24.19
CA GLY A 376 15.13 16.35 23.88
C GLY A 376 15.58 15.41 22.74
N LYS A 377 15.02 14.19 22.68
CA LYS A 377 15.36 13.19 21.65
C LYS A 377 14.95 13.58 20.22
N LEU A 378 13.96 14.45 20.05
CA LEU A 378 13.49 14.92 18.74
C LEU A 378 14.19 16.20 18.27
N VAL A 379 14.79 16.97 19.19
CA VAL A 379 15.48 18.23 18.87
C VAL A 379 16.52 18.08 17.76
N PRO A 380 17.42 17.06 17.77
CA PRO A 380 18.41 16.90 16.70
C PRO A 380 17.81 16.68 15.32
N ILE A 381 16.60 16.10 15.23
CA ILE A 381 15.91 15.90 13.95
C ILE A 381 15.48 17.25 13.37
N TYR A 382 14.93 18.12 14.20
CA TYR A 382 14.50 19.46 13.78
C TYR A 382 15.67 20.39 13.46
N GLU A 383 16.79 20.26 14.16
CA GLU A 383 18.00 21.05 13.86
C GLU A 383 18.59 20.74 12.47
N ARG A 384 18.42 19.50 11.97
CA ARG A 384 18.82 19.14 10.59
C ARG A 384 18.03 19.87 9.52
N ILE A 385 16.79 20.27 9.80
CA ILE A 385 15.95 21.07 8.88
C ILE A 385 16.03 22.58 9.16
N GLY A 386 16.98 23.00 9.99
CA GLY A 386 17.27 24.42 10.22
C GLY A 386 16.61 25.03 11.45
N ALA A 387 15.96 24.22 12.31
CA ALA A 387 15.43 24.71 13.57
C ALA A 387 16.54 25.21 14.50
N LYS A 388 16.24 26.25 15.27
CA LYS A 388 17.09 26.79 16.32
C LYS A 388 16.37 26.75 17.65
N ARG A 389 17.07 26.32 18.69
CA ARG A 389 16.57 26.36 20.07
C ARG A 389 16.37 27.81 20.50
N LEU A 390 15.20 28.10 21.03
CA LEU A 390 14.96 29.30 21.81
C LEU A 390 15.38 29.03 23.27
N PRO A 391 15.71 30.07 24.05
CA PRO A 391 16.00 29.92 25.49
C PRO A 391 14.71 29.71 26.30
N ILE A 392 13.80 28.88 25.80
CA ILE A 392 12.49 28.62 26.38
C ILE A 392 12.37 27.10 26.55
N VAL A 393 12.02 26.72 27.77
CA VAL A 393 11.90 25.34 28.19
C VAL A 393 10.60 25.20 28.95
N LYS A 394 9.85 24.13 28.70
CA LYS A 394 8.61 23.81 29.44
C LYS A 394 8.52 22.33 29.76
N THR A 395 7.59 21.98 30.63
CA THR A 395 7.27 20.58 30.96
C THR A 395 6.22 20.06 29.98
N HIS A 396 6.38 18.82 29.51
CA HIS A 396 5.41 18.19 28.64
C HIS A 396 4.05 18.00 29.37
N PRO A 397 2.88 18.23 28.73
CA PRO A 397 1.58 18.17 29.41
C PRO A 397 1.24 16.80 30.01
N TYR A 398 1.74 15.72 29.40
CA TYR A 398 1.43 14.34 29.81
C TYR A 398 2.63 13.58 30.41
N SER A 399 3.74 14.26 30.69
CA SER A 399 4.94 13.62 31.25
C SER A 399 5.88 14.61 31.91
N LYS A 400 6.77 14.16 32.79
CA LYS A 400 7.81 15.02 33.40
C LYS A 400 9.00 15.35 32.47
N GLU A 401 8.93 14.96 31.20
CA GLU A 401 9.98 15.26 30.22
C GLU A 401 10.08 16.76 29.93
N THR A 402 11.32 17.25 29.86
CA THR A 402 11.65 18.60 29.45
C THR A 402 11.46 18.77 27.93
N VAL A 403 10.71 19.80 27.54
CA VAL A 403 10.43 20.18 26.16
C VAL A 403 11.17 21.48 25.85
N ARG A 404 11.82 21.55 24.69
CA ARG A 404 12.50 22.75 24.21
C ARG A 404 11.72 23.39 23.08
N VAL A 405 11.59 24.70 23.13
CA VAL A 405 10.99 25.47 22.03
C VAL A 405 12.01 25.71 20.94
N LEU A 406 11.57 25.56 19.69
CA LEU A 406 12.36 25.63 18.48
C LEU A 406 11.70 26.60 17.50
N ALA A 407 12.53 27.35 16.77
CA ALA A 407 12.09 28.24 15.70
C ALA A 407 12.81 27.91 14.39
N ILE A 408 12.05 27.77 13.31
CA ILE A 408 12.57 27.69 11.94
C ILE A 408 12.25 29.01 11.24
N ASP A 409 13.28 29.82 10.96
CA ASP A 409 13.16 31.02 10.12
C ASP A 409 13.18 30.60 8.64
N ILE A 410 12.01 30.58 8.00
CA ILE A 410 11.82 30.13 6.62
C ILE A 410 12.68 30.97 5.67
N GLY A 411 12.61 32.30 5.79
CA GLY A 411 13.34 33.23 4.95
C GLY A 411 14.86 33.02 5.05
N LYS A 412 15.36 32.77 6.26
CA LYS A 412 16.77 32.44 6.48
C LYS A 412 17.19 31.09 5.91
N GLN A 413 16.34 30.07 5.97
CA GLN A 413 16.68 28.79 5.35
C GLN A 413 16.68 28.89 3.82
N LEU A 414 15.74 29.65 3.24
CA LEU A 414 15.70 29.95 1.81
C LEU A 414 16.90 30.78 1.33
N SER A 415 17.47 31.61 2.20
CA SER A 415 18.60 32.47 1.83
C SER A 415 19.95 31.74 1.82
N ARG A 416 20.11 30.67 2.59
CA ARG A 416 21.38 29.95 2.81
C ARG A 416 21.74 28.95 1.71
N ILE A 417 23.03 28.86 1.42
CA ILE A 417 23.65 27.76 0.65
C ILE A 417 24.62 27.06 1.59
N ASP A 418 24.17 26.00 2.24
CA ASP A 418 25.00 25.17 3.12
C ASP A 418 24.61 23.69 2.96
N ARG A 419 25.28 22.78 3.69
CA ARG A 419 24.99 21.33 3.63
C ARG A 419 23.54 20.99 4.00
N ARG A 420 22.83 21.86 4.72
CA ARG A 420 21.42 21.66 5.11
C ARG A 420 20.48 21.94 3.95
N LEU A 421 20.93 22.63 2.89
CA LEU A 421 20.16 22.87 1.69
C LEU A 421 19.62 21.56 1.10
N ILE A 422 20.39 20.47 1.11
CA ILE A 422 19.94 19.16 0.60
C ILE A 422 18.74 18.64 1.39
N SER A 423 18.85 18.60 2.72
CA SER A 423 17.75 18.21 3.61
C SER A 423 16.53 19.10 3.42
N TRP A 424 16.75 20.41 3.29
CA TRP A 424 15.70 21.40 3.14
C TRP A 424 14.99 21.27 1.78
N GLN A 425 15.72 21.06 0.69
CA GLN A 425 15.17 20.80 -0.64
C GLN A 425 14.42 19.45 -0.69
N TYR A 426 14.95 18.42 -0.04
CA TYR A 426 14.27 17.12 0.05
C TYR A 426 12.91 17.23 0.73
N VAL A 427 12.82 17.97 1.84
CA VAL A 427 11.56 18.17 2.56
C VAL A 427 10.67 19.17 1.82
N PHE A 428 11.14 20.40 1.62
CA PHE A 428 10.31 21.55 1.24
C PHE A 428 10.38 21.93 -0.25
N GLY A 429 11.37 21.41 -1.00
CA GLY A 429 11.59 21.75 -2.41
C GLY A 429 10.35 21.54 -3.31
N PRO A 430 9.64 20.40 -3.23
CA PRO A 430 8.42 20.19 -4.04
C PRO A 430 7.34 21.24 -3.78
N VAL A 431 7.14 21.61 -2.50
CA VAL A 431 6.14 22.59 -2.07
C VAL A 431 6.53 24.00 -2.49
N LEU A 432 7.80 24.36 -2.29
CA LEU A 432 8.34 25.64 -2.74
C LEU A 432 8.20 25.79 -4.25
N LYS A 433 8.54 24.74 -5.03
CA LYS A 433 8.39 24.75 -6.50
C LYS A 433 6.96 25.01 -6.94
N HIS A 434 5.98 24.43 -6.25
CA HIS A 434 4.57 24.67 -6.53
C HIS A 434 4.18 26.10 -6.17
N HIS A 435 4.44 26.54 -4.93
CA HIS A 435 4.11 27.88 -4.45
C HIS A 435 4.75 28.98 -5.32
N MET A 436 5.99 28.80 -5.77
CA MET A 436 6.64 29.72 -6.70
C MET A 436 5.93 29.88 -8.06
N ARG A 437 5.20 28.86 -8.51
CA ARG A 437 4.46 28.92 -9.79
C ARG A 437 3.12 29.62 -9.64
N THR A 438 2.55 29.61 -8.43
CA THR A 438 1.20 30.08 -8.16
C THR A 438 1.16 31.44 -7.47
N SER A 439 2.23 31.82 -6.77
CA SER A 439 2.27 33.04 -5.94
C SER A 439 2.77 34.27 -6.70
N SER A 440 2.27 35.44 -6.29
CA SER A 440 2.72 36.72 -6.84
C SER A 440 4.16 37.06 -6.41
N PRO A 441 4.91 37.84 -7.22
CA PRO A 441 6.26 38.30 -6.85
C PRO A 441 6.32 39.05 -5.51
N ARG A 442 5.23 39.73 -5.12
CA ARG A 442 5.14 40.47 -3.86
C ARG A 442 5.12 39.53 -2.63
N SER A 443 4.37 38.43 -2.66
CA SER A 443 4.35 37.44 -1.56
C SER A 443 5.73 36.80 -1.39
N LEU A 444 6.37 36.40 -2.49
CA LEU A 444 7.75 35.87 -2.47
C LEU A 444 8.75 36.86 -1.87
N SER A 445 8.61 38.16 -2.18
CA SER A 445 9.51 39.19 -1.62
C SER A 445 9.38 39.31 -0.10
N ARG A 446 8.20 39.11 0.49
CA ARG A 446 7.99 39.19 1.96
C ARG A 446 8.67 38.03 2.67
N LEU A 447 8.55 36.82 2.13
CA LEU A 447 9.20 35.61 2.65
C LEU A 447 10.74 35.70 2.60
N VAL A 448 11.30 36.38 1.59
CA VAL A 448 12.75 36.42 1.33
C VAL A 448 13.40 37.74 1.77
N ARG A 449 12.70 38.64 2.48
CA ARG A 449 13.29 39.88 3.03
C ARG A 449 14.33 39.56 4.12
N GLY A 450 15.54 39.27 3.67
CA GLY A 450 16.80 39.32 4.40
C GLY A 450 17.82 40.03 3.52
N LEU A 451 18.41 41.11 4.05
CA LEU A 451 19.50 41.85 3.40
C LEU A 451 20.65 40.90 3.06
N GLY A 452 20.92 40.77 1.76
CA GLY A 452 22.05 40.02 1.21
C GLY A 452 21.74 38.54 0.90
N ASN A 453 22.03 38.18 -0.35
CA ASN A 453 22.39 36.85 -0.88
C ASN A 453 21.50 36.33 -2.01
N ILE A 454 22.12 36.33 -3.20
CA ILE A 454 21.84 35.56 -4.42
C ILE A 454 20.38 35.62 -4.90
N PRO A 455 20.14 36.24 -6.08
CA PRO A 455 18.83 36.25 -6.71
C PRO A 455 18.19 34.86 -6.73
N PHE A 456 16.96 34.78 -6.24
CA PHE A 456 16.21 33.55 -6.04
C PHE A 456 16.06 32.69 -7.32
N TRP A 457 16.17 33.29 -8.51
CA TRP A 457 16.16 32.57 -9.79
C TRP A 457 17.39 31.67 -10.01
N ILE A 458 18.56 32.04 -9.48
CA ILE A 458 19.78 31.21 -9.51
C ILE A 458 19.55 29.92 -8.70
N LYS A 459 18.81 30.02 -7.59
CA LYS A 459 18.46 28.88 -6.73
C LYS A 459 17.44 27.95 -7.39
N ARG A 460 16.48 28.51 -8.13
CA ARG A 460 15.52 27.75 -8.96
C ARG A 460 16.23 26.94 -10.06
N LEU A 461 17.36 27.42 -10.56
CA LEU A 461 18.19 26.68 -11.52
C LEU A 461 18.87 25.48 -10.85
N LEU A 462 19.46 25.69 -9.66
CA LEU A 462 20.13 24.64 -8.88
C LEU A 462 19.16 23.55 -8.40
N SER A 463 17.92 23.89 -8.04
CA SER A 463 16.91 22.92 -7.59
C SER A 463 16.30 22.08 -8.71
N ARG A 464 16.70 22.29 -9.97
CA ARG A 464 16.30 21.42 -11.10
C ARG A 464 17.35 20.32 -11.38
N VAL A 465 18.54 20.44 -10.80
CA VAL A 465 19.69 19.55 -11.02
C VAL A 465 19.79 18.49 -9.91
N ALA A 466 19.20 18.75 -8.74
CA ALA A 466 19.02 17.79 -7.64
C ALA A 466 17.61 17.20 -7.67
#